data_AF-A0A4U9ERS3-F1
#
_entry.id   AF-A0A4U9ERS3-F1
#
_cell.length_a   1.000
_cell.length_b   1.000
_cell.length_c   1.000
_cell.angle_alpha   90.00
_cell.angle_beta   90.00
_cell.angle_gamma   90.00
#
_symmetry.space_group_name_H-M   'P 1'
#
loop_
_entity.id
_entity.type
_entity.pdbx_description
1 polymer ?
#
loop_
_entity_poly.entity_id
_entity_poly.type
_entity_poly.pdbx_seq_one_letter_code
_entity_poly.pdbx_strand_id
1 'polypeptide(L)'
;MSPNPDYVYCTICGMALDDSTVVLAGPYWPTYDAIPPETQMSNLEVIRYAAEVDHYPGKLFLLPSREEVYPQHPYHIDSQSDKHWDTAKAKMYIGIHAACDNLAQRALKSASNTRISSISDLWFTLERRCASYLEQRLLERPSPTDMNYVPPIPNNSPGQPLSLGFERYYVPVYCMEQWGDEWEGWWDENPIKISELTPKLISNLERLDDSSVQVSTEASPEQIADYVDNFFRDTQLFLKGDNNISQSIWKEIFLQIPFLLDLNVEAMNIKTGSDAGDSEKWNWEKLTRQVMSSPHAPPPDAASYRDEGVWSYNDVGLDVPGGFTNRRRIWQILEDMSPNDVQAGTVAGDTYTKWVMYAGASKESLSKVGEVARTGFETKYSLPSGSEWVKVGAFAGDDHLRNSSVVPVTK
;
A
#
# COMPACT_ATOMS: atom_id res chain seq x y z
N MET A 1 12.40 18.45 -20.96
CA MET A 1 10.96 18.19 -21.13
C MET A 1 10.73 16.80 -20.57
N SER A 2 9.92 16.68 -19.52
CA SER A 2 9.52 15.37 -18.99
C SER A 2 8.57 14.74 -20.02
N PRO A 3 8.71 13.45 -20.36
CA PRO A 3 7.74 12.79 -21.21
C PRO A 3 6.40 12.75 -20.48
N ASN A 4 5.39 13.45 -21.00
CA ASN A 4 4.03 13.31 -20.48
C ASN A 4 3.55 11.88 -20.79
N PRO A 5 2.92 11.20 -19.84
CA PRO A 5 2.31 9.92 -20.12
C PRO A 5 1.14 10.09 -21.10
N ASP A 6 0.92 9.08 -21.94
CA ASP A 6 -0.22 9.05 -22.87
C ASP A 6 -1.56 8.92 -22.13
N TYR A 7 -1.55 8.59 -20.83
CA TYR A 7 -2.71 8.45 -19.96
C TYR A 7 -2.42 8.94 -18.55
N VAL A 8 -3.47 9.26 -17.80
CA VAL A 8 -3.37 9.62 -16.39
C VAL A 8 -3.91 8.47 -15.53
N TYR A 9 -3.17 8.03 -14.52
CA TYR A 9 -3.58 6.93 -13.64
C TYR A 9 -3.96 7.41 -12.24
N CYS A 10 -4.93 6.72 -11.64
CA CYS A 10 -5.31 6.90 -10.25
C CYS A 10 -4.20 6.42 -9.31
N THR A 11 -3.66 7.30 -8.45
CA THR A 11 -2.60 6.92 -7.51
C THR A 11 -3.03 5.93 -6.43
N ILE A 12 -4.35 5.72 -6.23
CA ILE A 12 -4.85 4.70 -5.29
C ILE A 12 -4.92 3.33 -5.97
N CYS A 13 -5.68 3.19 -7.05
CA CYS A 13 -5.96 1.87 -7.63
C CYS A 13 -5.11 1.51 -8.85
N GLY A 14 -4.32 2.45 -9.38
CA GLY A 14 -3.46 2.23 -10.54
C GLY A 14 -4.19 2.20 -11.90
N MET A 15 -5.51 2.31 -11.93
CA MET A 15 -6.30 2.31 -13.17
C MET A 15 -6.33 3.70 -13.81
N ALA A 16 -6.52 3.78 -15.14
CA ALA A 16 -6.65 5.05 -15.85
C ALA A 16 -7.81 5.88 -15.28
N LEU A 17 -7.60 7.19 -15.15
CA LEU A 17 -8.61 8.12 -14.69
C LEU A 17 -9.67 8.33 -15.77
N ASP A 18 -10.92 8.45 -15.34
CA ASP A 18 -12.07 8.68 -16.19
C ASP A 18 -12.75 10.03 -15.86
N ASP A 19 -13.88 10.32 -16.50
CA ASP A 19 -14.67 11.55 -16.32
C ASP A 19 -15.02 11.86 -14.84
N SER A 20 -14.93 10.89 -13.94
CA SER A 20 -15.25 11.04 -12.51
C SER A 20 -13.96 11.07 -11.67
N THR A 21 -13.24 12.19 -11.75
CA THR A 21 -11.93 12.36 -11.11
C THR A 21 -11.92 13.44 -10.01
N VAL A 22 -11.15 13.16 -8.97
CA VAL A 22 -10.81 14.07 -7.88
C VAL A 22 -9.32 14.35 -7.92
N VAL A 23 -8.92 15.60 -7.65
CA VAL A 23 -7.52 15.97 -7.48
C VAL A 23 -7.29 16.40 -6.04
N LEU A 24 -6.31 15.76 -5.40
CA LEU A 24 -5.71 16.26 -4.16
C LEU A 24 -4.51 17.13 -4.52
N ALA A 25 -4.39 18.29 -3.89
CA ALA A 25 -3.26 19.19 -4.09
C ALA A 25 -2.65 19.56 -2.76
N GLY A 26 -1.32 19.54 -2.68
CA GLY A 26 -0.63 19.79 -1.43
C GLY A 26 0.89 19.93 -1.60
N PRO A 27 1.62 20.06 -0.49
CA PRO A 27 3.06 20.18 -0.48
C PRO A 27 3.75 18.91 -0.97
N TYR A 28 4.89 19.09 -1.65
CA TYR A 28 5.74 18.02 -2.18
C TYR A 28 7.19 18.17 -1.68
N TRP A 29 7.79 17.06 -1.29
CA TRP A 29 9.20 16.99 -0.91
C TRP A 29 9.98 16.19 -1.96
N PRO A 30 10.94 16.81 -2.67
CA PRO A 30 11.68 16.15 -3.76
C PRO A 30 12.45 14.90 -3.35
N THR A 31 12.88 14.84 -2.09
CA THR A 31 13.59 13.70 -1.51
C THR A 31 12.58 12.76 -0.84
N TYR A 32 12.54 11.50 -1.25
CA TYR A 32 11.63 10.49 -0.68
C TYR A 32 11.96 10.15 0.78
N ASP A 33 13.23 10.29 1.16
CA ASP A 33 13.76 10.14 2.52
C ASP A 33 13.48 11.38 3.40
N ALA A 34 12.92 12.45 2.84
CA ALA A 34 12.45 13.61 3.60
C ALA A 34 11.32 13.21 4.54
N ILE A 35 11.59 13.24 5.85
CA ILE A 35 10.58 13.10 6.90
C ILE A 35 10.30 14.51 7.42
N PRO A 36 9.20 15.17 6.98
CA PRO A 36 8.74 16.36 7.67
C PRO A 36 8.41 16.01 9.12
N PRO A 37 8.73 16.87 10.09
CA PRO A 37 8.36 16.66 11.49
C PRO A 37 6.85 16.34 11.63
N GLU A 38 6.46 15.48 12.58
CA GLU A 38 5.05 15.10 12.81
C GLU A 38 4.11 16.31 12.99
N THR A 39 4.64 17.42 13.53
CA THR A 39 3.93 18.70 13.68
C THR A 39 3.62 19.40 12.35
N GLN A 40 4.38 19.13 11.29
CA GLN A 40 4.07 19.59 9.93
C GLN A 40 3.07 18.65 9.25
N MET A 41 3.16 17.33 9.47
CA MET A 41 2.22 16.37 8.88
C MET A 41 0.77 16.58 9.36
N SER A 42 0.59 16.96 10.62
CA SER A 42 -0.74 17.23 11.20
C SER A 42 -1.41 18.51 10.68
N ASN A 43 -0.66 19.41 10.02
CA ASN A 43 -1.14 20.71 9.54
C ASN A 43 -0.99 20.91 8.03
N LEU A 44 -0.91 19.83 7.25
CA LEU A 44 -0.79 19.93 5.79
C LEU A 44 -2.04 20.58 5.19
N GLU A 45 -1.83 21.67 4.44
CA GLU A 45 -2.89 22.29 3.65
C GLU A 45 -3.12 21.45 2.39
N VAL A 46 -3.98 20.43 2.52
CA VAL A 46 -4.42 19.58 1.40
C VAL A 46 -5.73 20.11 0.87
N ILE A 47 -5.75 20.50 -0.40
CA ILE A 47 -6.92 21.03 -1.09
C ILE A 47 -7.49 19.96 -2.03
N ARG A 48 -8.80 19.77 -2.00
CA ARG A 48 -9.52 18.81 -2.83
C ARG A 48 -10.30 19.53 -3.93
N TYR A 49 -10.08 19.13 -5.18
CA TYR A 49 -10.78 19.62 -6.37
C TYR A 49 -11.56 18.49 -7.05
N ALA A 50 -12.68 18.84 -7.68
CA ALA A 50 -13.20 18.00 -8.77
C ALA A 50 -12.38 18.29 -10.03
N ALA A 51 -12.22 17.32 -10.92
CA ALA A 51 -11.47 17.49 -12.15
C ALA A 51 -12.06 16.72 -13.33
N GLU A 52 -11.85 17.26 -14.53
CA GLU A 52 -12.09 16.58 -15.80
C GLU A 52 -10.78 16.01 -16.33
N VAL A 53 -10.80 14.80 -16.90
CA VAL A 53 -9.63 14.14 -17.49
C VAL A 53 -9.56 14.47 -18.97
N ASP A 54 -8.38 14.85 -19.43
CA ASP A 54 -8.05 14.88 -20.85
C ASP A 54 -6.95 13.86 -21.09
N HIS A 55 -7.34 12.79 -21.79
CA HIS A 55 -6.53 11.60 -21.92
C HIS A 55 -5.29 11.86 -22.79
N TYR A 56 -5.32 12.82 -23.72
CA TYR A 56 -4.18 13.06 -24.60
C TYR A 56 -3.89 14.55 -24.87
N PRO A 57 -2.75 15.09 -24.39
CA PRO A 57 -1.74 14.46 -23.52
C PRO A 57 -2.25 14.36 -22.08
N GLY A 58 -1.94 13.27 -21.36
CA GLY A 58 -2.50 12.97 -20.04
C GLY A 58 -2.44 14.16 -19.06
N LYS A 59 -3.58 14.82 -18.84
CA LYS A 59 -3.71 16.01 -18.00
C LYS A 59 -5.09 16.11 -17.36
N LEU A 60 -5.19 16.95 -16.34
CA LEU A 60 -6.42 17.20 -15.59
C LEU A 60 -6.77 18.68 -15.61
N PHE A 61 -8.07 18.97 -15.71
CA PHE A 61 -8.61 20.33 -15.57
C PHE A 61 -9.30 20.48 -14.23
N LEU A 62 -8.76 21.32 -13.34
CA LEU A 62 -9.34 21.58 -12.03
C LEU A 62 -10.64 22.37 -12.17
N LEU A 63 -11.71 21.93 -11.50
CA LEU A 63 -12.98 22.63 -11.50
C LEU A 63 -13.16 23.50 -10.25
N PRO A 64 -13.77 24.70 -10.38
CA PRO A 64 -14.31 25.30 -11.62
C PRO A 64 -13.30 26.15 -12.41
N SER A 65 -12.07 26.33 -11.94
CA SER A 65 -11.09 27.28 -12.50
C SER A 65 -10.63 26.93 -13.92
N ARG A 66 -10.79 25.67 -14.34
CA ARG A 66 -10.24 25.09 -15.58
C ARG A 66 -8.71 25.21 -15.64
N GLU A 67 -8.04 25.26 -14.48
CA GLU A 67 -6.58 25.23 -14.40
C GLU A 67 -6.08 23.87 -14.91
N GLU A 68 -5.17 23.89 -15.87
CA GLU A 68 -4.53 22.69 -16.42
C GLU A 68 -3.40 22.24 -15.49
N VAL A 69 -3.46 20.98 -15.05
CA VAL A 69 -2.41 20.34 -14.26
C VAL A 69 -2.09 18.96 -14.80
N TYR A 70 -0.81 18.65 -14.85
CA TYR A 70 -0.23 17.32 -15.00
C TYR A 70 -0.06 16.69 -13.62
N PRO A 71 -0.84 15.67 -13.26
CA PRO A 71 -0.75 15.04 -11.95
C PRO A 71 0.55 14.25 -11.78
N GLN A 72 0.88 13.93 -10.53
CA GLN A 72 2.09 13.21 -10.11
C GLN A 72 3.41 13.88 -10.56
N HIS A 73 3.36 15.17 -10.93
CA HIS A 73 4.53 15.99 -11.22
C HIS A 73 4.69 17.14 -10.19
N PRO A 74 5.93 17.54 -9.89
CA PRO A 74 6.20 18.68 -9.02
C PRO A 74 6.00 20.03 -9.75
N TYR A 75 5.35 20.96 -9.07
CA TYR A 75 5.05 22.33 -9.48
C TYR A 75 5.73 23.34 -8.57
N HIS A 76 6.04 24.52 -9.12
CA HIS A 76 6.59 25.64 -8.35
C HIS A 76 7.84 25.26 -7.53
N ILE A 77 8.75 24.51 -8.16
CA ILE A 77 9.99 24.05 -7.53
C ILE A 77 10.84 25.26 -7.13
N ASP A 78 11.03 25.44 -5.83
CA ASP A 78 11.92 26.46 -5.25
C ASP A 78 13.38 25.99 -5.35
N SER A 79 13.92 26.04 -6.57
CA SER A 79 15.26 25.52 -6.90
C SER A 79 16.41 26.33 -6.28
N GLN A 80 16.12 27.46 -5.62
CA GLN A 80 17.10 28.35 -4.98
C GLN A 80 16.97 28.38 -3.45
N SER A 81 16.11 27.53 -2.87
CA SER A 81 15.84 27.59 -1.44
C SER A 81 16.99 27.02 -0.61
N ASP A 82 17.53 27.82 0.32
CA ASP A 82 18.39 27.39 1.44
C ASP A 82 17.62 26.55 2.48
N LYS A 83 16.34 26.21 2.22
CA LYS A 83 15.51 25.43 3.14
C LYS A 83 16.07 24.03 3.29
N HIS A 84 16.00 23.56 4.52
CA HIS A 84 16.42 22.23 4.94
C HIS A 84 15.67 21.13 4.15
N TRP A 85 16.24 19.93 4.07
CA TRP A 85 15.75 18.84 3.19
C TRP A 85 14.37 18.31 3.59
N ASP A 86 13.95 18.55 4.83
CA ASP A 86 12.64 18.19 5.41
C ASP A 86 11.52 19.22 5.13
N THR A 87 11.83 20.29 4.39
CA THR A 87 10.85 21.33 4.06
C THR A 87 10.32 21.14 2.64
N ALA A 88 9.01 21.28 2.45
CA ALA A 88 8.39 21.19 1.13
C ALA A 88 8.95 22.26 0.19
N LYS A 89 9.42 21.84 -1.00
CA LYS A 89 10.04 22.73 -2.00
C LYS A 89 9.20 22.89 -3.25
N ALA A 90 8.10 22.15 -3.36
CA ALA A 90 7.20 22.20 -4.49
C ALA A 90 5.77 21.92 -4.04
N LYS A 91 4.84 22.05 -4.98
CA LYS A 91 3.46 21.57 -4.87
C LYS A 91 3.30 20.35 -5.78
N MET A 92 2.44 19.41 -5.42
CA MET A 92 2.05 18.32 -6.31
C MET A 92 0.52 18.26 -6.43
N TYR A 93 0.05 17.72 -7.55
CA TYR A 93 -1.34 17.39 -7.78
C TYR A 93 -1.45 15.88 -7.98
N ILE A 94 -2.35 15.22 -7.26
CA ILE A 94 -2.54 13.76 -7.30
C ILE A 94 -3.95 13.49 -7.80
N GLY A 95 -4.07 12.83 -8.94
CA GLY A 95 -5.36 12.41 -9.51
C GLY A 95 -5.80 11.06 -8.95
N ILE A 96 -7.07 10.96 -8.55
CA ILE A 96 -7.71 9.73 -8.07
C ILE A 96 -9.15 9.66 -8.58
N HIS A 97 -9.66 8.44 -8.84
CA HIS A 97 -11.10 8.27 -9.12
C HIS A 97 -11.93 8.77 -7.95
N ALA A 98 -13.08 9.39 -8.24
CA ALA A 98 -14.03 9.80 -7.22
C ALA A 98 -14.52 8.63 -6.36
N ALA A 99 -14.57 7.42 -6.93
CA ALA A 99 -14.88 6.20 -6.19
C ALA A 99 -13.78 5.82 -5.19
N CYS A 100 -12.51 5.92 -5.58
CA CYS A 100 -11.37 5.69 -4.69
C CYS A 100 -11.33 6.73 -3.56
N ASP A 101 -11.55 8.01 -3.89
CA ASP A 101 -11.69 9.09 -2.90
C ASP A 101 -12.85 8.83 -1.93
N ASN A 102 -14.01 8.34 -2.41
CA ASN A 102 -15.15 8.03 -1.55
C ASN A 102 -14.84 6.91 -0.56
N LEU A 103 -14.19 5.84 -1.01
CA LEU A 103 -13.76 4.74 -0.14
C LEU A 103 -12.69 5.22 0.85
N ALA A 104 -11.73 6.04 0.41
CA ALA A 104 -10.71 6.62 1.30
C ALA A 104 -11.35 7.50 2.38
N GLN A 105 -12.26 8.40 2.02
CA GLN A 105 -12.99 9.23 2.98
C GLN A 105 -13.81 8.42 3.99
N ARG A 106 -14.25 7.20 3.61
CA ARG A 106 -14.95 6.30 4.53
C ARG A 106 -13.99 5.57 5.44
N ALA A 107 -12.87 5.09 4.92
CA ALA A 107 -11.78 4.52 5.72
C ALA A 107 -11.31 5.51 6.80
N LEU A 108 -11.18 6.80 6.45
CA LEU A 108 -10.85 7.88 7.39
C LEU A 108 -11.91 8.11 8.48
N LYS A 109 -13.16 7.72 8.24
CA LYS A 109 -14.29 7.91 9.16
C LYS A 109 -14.59 6.67 9.98
N SER A 110 -14.20 5.48 9.53
CA SER A 110 -14.34 4.27 10.31
C SER A 110 -13.26 4.23 11.39
N ALA A 111 -13.63 3.76 12.59
CA ALA A 111 -12.67 3.41 13.64
C ALA A 111 -11.88 2.13 13.30
N SER A 112 -11.71 1.83 12.00
CA SER A 112 -10.99 0.68 11.49
C SER A 112 -9.48 0.85 11.71
N ASN A 113 -8.74 -0.25 11.77
CA ASN A 113 -7.27 -0.29 11.88
C ASN A 113 -6.53 0.22 10.63
N THR A 114 -7.09 1.19 9.90
CA THR A 114 -6.42 1.81 8.77
C THR A 114 -5.26 2.64 9.32
N ARG A 115 -4.05 2.44 8.75
CA ARG A 115 -2.86 3.22 9.12
C ARG A 115 -2.97 4.70 8.71
N ILE A 116 -3.98 5.01 7.90
CA ILE A 116 -4.36 6.35 7.47
C ILE A 116 -5.51 6.83 8.36
N SER A 117 -5.24 7.84 9.19
CA SER A 117 -6.21 8.38 10.16
C SER A 117 -6.72 9.78 9.81
N SER A 118 -6.05 10.45 8.87
CA SER A 118 -6.39 11.81 8.43
C SER A 118 -6.19 12.00 6.92
N ILE A 119 -6.78 13.07 6.38
CA ILE A 119 -6.53 13.48 4.98
C ILE A 119 -5.05 13.81 4.74
N SER A 120 -4.35 14.29 5.77
CA SER A 120 -2.91 14.55 5.71
C SER A 120 -2.10 13.26 5.62
N ASP A 121 -2.49 12.22 6.36
CA ASP A 121 -1.87 10.89 6.25
C ASP A 121 -2.08 10.32 4.85
N LEU A 122 -3.29 10.47 4.30
CA LEU A 122 -3.62 10.01 2.95
C LEU A 122 -2.75 10.75 1.93
N TRP A 123 -2.73 12.09 2.00
CA TRP A 123 -1.93 12.92 1.13
C TRP A 123 -0.45 12.52 1.18
N PHE A 124 0.13 12.48 2.39
CA PHE A 124 1.54 12.18 2.57
C PHE A 124 1.87 10.78 2.06
N THR A 125 1.02 9.78 2.33
CA THR A 125 1.22 8.41 1.82
C THR A 125 1.23 8.37 0.29
N LEU A 126 0.25 9.02 -0.37
CA LEU A 126 0.17 9.05 -1.84
C LEU A 126 1.33 9.84 -2.44
N GLU A 127 1.72 10.95 -1.82
CA GLU A 127 2.81 11.81 -2.26
C GLU A 127 4.17 11.11 -2.13
N ARG A 128 4.44 10.44 -0.99
CA ARG A 128 5.66 9.65 -0.79
C ARG A 128 5.76 8.54 -1.84
N ARG A 129 4.64 7.89 -2.17
CA ARG A 129 4.59 6.87 -3.24
C ARG A 129 4.94 7.44 -4.60
N CYS A 130 4.42 8.62 -4.94
CA CYS A 130 4.79 9.32 -6.17
C CYS A 130 6.28 9.70 -6.18
N ALA A 131 6.81 10.21 -5.07
CA ALA A 131 8.21 10.61 -4.94
C ALA A 131 9.17 9.42 -5.12
N SER A 132 8.91 8.30 -4.45
CA SER A 132 9.72 7.09 -4.56
C SER A 132 9.70 6.50 -5.96
N TYR A 133 8.53 6.46 -6.60
CA TYR A 133 8.43 6.06 -8.00
C TYR A 133 9.28 6.97 -8.88
N LEU A 134 9.08 8.30 -8.83
CA LEU A 134 9.85 9.25 -9.65
C LEU A 134 11.36 9.12 -9.48
N GLU A 135 11.86 8.80 -8.28
CA GLU A 135 13.29 8.58 -8.05
C GLU A 135 13.80 7.28 -8.68
N GLN A 136 13.10 6.16 -8.53
CA GLN A 136 13.45 4.90 -9.21
C GLN A 136 13.53 5.11 -10.73
N ARG A 137 12.62 5.90 -11.30
CA ARG A 137 12.60 6.26 -12.73
C ARG A 137 13.83 7.06 -13.15
N LEU A 138 14.33 7.97 -12.30
CA LEU A 138 15.56 8.72 -12.57
C LEU A 138 16.78 7.80 -12.70
N LEU A 139 16.78 6.66 -12.00
CA LEU A 139 17.83 5.65 -12.07
C LEU A 139 17.69 4.76 -13.31
N GLU A 140 16.46 4.39 -13.69
CA GLU A 140 16.20 3.32 -14.68
C GLU A 140 15.93 3.81 -16.12
N ARG A 141 15.67 5.12 -16.34
CA ARG A 141 15.32 5.71 -17.66
C ARG A 141 14.28 4.92 -18.49
N PRO A 142 13.11 4.59 -17.93
CA PRO A 142 12.07 3.85 -18.64
C PRO A 142 11.40 4.66 -19.77
N SER A 143 10.67 3.95 -20.62
CA SER A 143 9.92 4.50 -21.75
C SER A 143 8.74 5.36 -21.25
N PRO A 144 8.32 6.41 -21.99
CA PRO A 144 7.11 7.21 -21.70
C PRO A 144 5.84 6.37 -21.52
N THR A 145 5.78 5.20 -22.17
CA THR A 145 4.69 4.22 -22.10
C THR A 145 4.62 3.48 -20.77
N ASP A 146 5.67 3.53 -19.95
CA ASP A 146 5.78 2.73 -18.73
C ASP A 146 5.18 3.45 -17.51
N MET A 147 4.42 4.54 -17.71
CA MET A 147 4.03 5.52 -16.68
C MET A 147 2.79 5.10 -15.89
N ASN A 148 2.66 3.82 -15.56
CA ASN A 148 1.63 3.36 -14.64
C ASN A 148 2.06 3.68 -13.20
N TYR A 149 1.27 4.52 -12.52
CA TYR A 149 1.46 4.84 -11.11
C TYR A 149 0.73 3.82 -10.22
N VAL A 150 0.92 2.52 -10.46
CA VAL A 150 0.45 1.49 -9.53
C VAL A 150 1.44 1.43 -8.37
N PRO A 151 1.05 1.80 -7.14
CA PRO A 151 1.99 1.79 -6.03
C PRO A 151 2.22 0.34 -5.54
N PRO A 152 3.43 -0.07 -5.17
CA PRO A 152 3.59 -1.37 -4.54
C PRO A 152 2.95 -1.37 -3.13
N ILE A 153 2.52 -2.54 -2.66
CA ILE A 153 1.96 -2.75 -1.31
C ILE A 153 2.85 -3.70 -0.49
N PRO A 154 2.77 -3.64 0.85
CA PRO A 154 3.46 -4.59 1.72
C PRO A 154 3.10 -6.06 1.42
N ASN A 155 4.09 -6.85 1.01
CA ASN A 155 4.01 -8.30 0.82
C ASN A 155 4.43 -9.10 2.04
N ASN A 156 5.07 -8.44 3.02
CA ASN A 156 5.62 -9.10 4.19
C ASN A 156 4.53 -9.48 5.21
N SER A 157 4.67 -10.65 5.81
CA SER A 157 3.86 -11.05 6.97
C SER A 157 4.16 -10.17 8.19
N PRO A 158 3.25 -10.10 9.16
CA PRO A 158 3.50 -9.39 10.42
C PRO A 158 4.83 -9.81 11.07
N GLY A 159 5.69 -8.83 11.39
CA GLY A 159 7.00 -9.06 12.00
C GLY A 159 8.15 -9.40 11.05
N GLN A 160 7.89 -9.58 9.75
CA GLN A 160 8.95 -9.69 8.73
C GLN A 160 9.43 -8.30 8.27
N PRO A 161 10.68 -8.18 7.77
CA PRO A 161 11.15 -6.95 7.14
C PRO A 161 10.19 -6.47 6.04
N LEU A 162 9.99 -5.16 5.92
CA LEU A 162 9.10 -4.61 4.90
C LEU A 162 9.60 -5.04 3.51
N SER A 163 8.70 -5.64 2.74
CA SER A 163 8.91 -5.95 1.34
C SER A 163 7.74 -5.38 0.58
N LEU A 164 8.02 -4.51 -0.40
CA LEU A 164 7.01 -3.88 -1.23
C LEU A 164 6.97 -4.56 -2.59
N GLY A 165 5.77 -4.86 -3.08
CA GLY A 165 5.58 -5.37 -4.43
C GLY A 165 4.11 -5.41 -4.85
N PHE A 166 3.81 -6.20 -5.87
CA PHE A 166 2.51 -6.28 -6.52
C PHE A 166 1.77 -7.61 -6.27
N GLU A 167 2.39 -8.53 -5.54
CA GLU A 167 1.99 -9.94 -5.42
C GLU A 167 0.68 -10.12 -4.65
N ARG A 168 0.34 -9.17 -3.77
CA ARG A 168 -0.91 -9.17 -3.00
C ARG A 168 -2.05 -8.39 -3.66
N TYR A 169 -1.87 -7.86 -4.87
CA TYR A 169 -2.96 -7.19 -5.60
C TYR A 169 -4.01 -8.17 -6.11
N TYR A 170 -5.25 -7.70 -6.18
CA TYR A 170 -6.39 -8.44 -6.74
C TYR A 170 -6.39 -8.53 -8.27
N VAL A 171 -5.50 -7.82 -9.00
CA VAL A 171 -5.45 -7.81 -10.47
C VAL A 171 -4.18 -8.49 -11.00
N PRO A 172 -4.17 -8.98 -12.26
CA PRO A 172 -2.98 -9.52 -12.88
C PRO A 172 -1.85 -8.48 -12.92
N VAL A 173 -0.62 -8.94 -12.71
CA VAL A 173 0.59 -8.09 -12.79
C VAL A 173 0.70 -7.39 -14.14
N TYR A 174 0.24 -8.04 -15.22
CA TYR A 174 0.24 -7.46 -16.56
C TYR A 174 -0.62 -6.19 -16.71
N CYS A 175 -1.76 -6.13 -16.01
CA CYS A 175 -2.61 -4.94 -15.94
C CYS A 175 -1.95 -3.80 -15.15
N MET A 176 -0.98 -4.12 -14.28
CA MET A 176 -0.22 -3.15 -13.51
C MET A 176 1.06 -2.69 -14.23
N GLU A 177 1.75 -3.61 -14.91
CA GLU A 177 3.09 -3.36 -15.46
C GLU A 177 3.12 -2.90 -16.93
N GLN A 178 2.19 -3.33 -17.79
CA GLN A 178 2.42 -3.19 -19.23
C GLN A 178 1.31 -2.48 -20.02
N TRP A 179 0.03 -2.60 -19.64
CA TRP A 179 -1.09 -2.13 -20.49
C TRP A 179 -2.32 -1.71 -19.68
N GLY A 180 -2.18 -0.71 -18.81
CA GLY A 180 -3.29 -0.26 -17.95
C GLY A 180 -4.62 -0.17 -18.73
N ASP A 181 -5.67 -0.75 -18.14
CA ASP A 181 -7.09 -0.79 -18.59
C ASP A 181 -7.47 -1.44 -19.92
N GLU A 182 -6.55 -1.94 -20.76
CA GLU A 182 -6.92 -2.45 -22.10
C GLU A 182 -7.80 -3.72 -22.09
N TRP A 183 -8.11 -4.26 -20.92
CA TRP A 183 -8.87 -5.49 -20.73
C TRP A 183 -10.12 -5.19 -19.93
N GLU A 184 -11.30 -5.41 -20.52
CA GLU A 184 -12.58 -5.34 -19.81
C GLU A 184 -12.61 -6.39 -18.70
N GLY A 185 -12.88 -5.96 -17.46
CA GLY A 185 -12.99 -6.89 -16.33
C GLY A 185 -13.77 -6.31 -15.14
N TRP A 186 -13.90 -7.10 -14.07
CA TRP A 186 -14.61 -6.64 -12.87
C TRP A 186 -13.97 -5.41 -12.22
N TRP A 187 -12.70 -5.10 -12.54
CA TRP A 187 -11.99 -3.91 -12.08
C TRP A 187 -12.52 -2.60 -12.69
N ASP A 188 -13.33 -2.68 -13.75
CA ASP A 188 -14.07 -1.56 -14.36
C ASP A 188 -15.49 -1.42 -13.77
N GLU A 189 -15.97 -2.43 -13.04
CA GLU A 189 -17.28 -2.37 -12.39
C GLU A 189 -17.28 -1.37 -11.23
N ASN A 190 -18.38 -0.65 -11.06
CA ASN A 190 -18.48 0.42 -10.06
C ASN A 190 -18.33 -0.12 -8.62
N PRO A 191 -17.28 0.25 -7.87
CA PRO A 191 -17.06 -0.27 -6.51
C PRO A 191 -17.95 0.41 -5.46
N ILE A 192 -18.69 1.46 -5.80
CA ILE A 192 -19.60 2.18 -4.88
C ILE A 192 -21.03 1.69 -5.05
N LYS A 193 -21.56 1.70 -6.27
CA LYS A 193 -22.95 1.31 -6.58
C LYS A 193 -22.96 -0.09 -7.17
N ILE A 194 -22.97 -1.10 -6.30
CA ILE A 194 -22.94 -2.51 -6.71
C ILE A 194 -24.37 -3.05 -6.71
N SER A 195 -24.94 -3.22 -7.90
CA SER A 195 -26.28 -3.81 -8.05
C SER A 195 -26.32 -5.25 -7.52
N GLU A 196 -27.42 -5.62 -6.87
CA GLU A 196 -27.67 -6.98 -6.35
C GLU A 196 -26.67 -7.49 -5.29
N LEU A 197 -25.82 -6.63 -4.70
CA LEU A 197 -24.82 -7.05 -3.72
C LEU A 197 -25.43 -7.79 -2.51
N THR A 198 -26.41 -7.15 -1.84
CA THR A 198 -27.02 -7.74 -0.64
C THR A 198 -27.78 -9.04 -0.95
N PRO A 199 -28.69 -9.10 -1.95
CA PRO A 199 -29.35 -10.36 -2.31
C PRO A 199 -28.36 -11.49 -2.65
N LYS A 200 -27.29 -11.19 -3.38
CA LYS A 200 -26.25 -12.17 -3.74
C LYS A 200 -25.49 -12.67 -2.51
N LEU A 201 -24.97 -11.78 -1.66
CA LEU A 201 -24.31 -12.19 -0.40
C LEU A 201 -25.21 -13.07 0.47
N ILE A 202 -26.47 -12.67 0.64
CA ILE A 202 -27.45 -13.43 1.41
C ILE A 202 -27.71 -14.81 0.79
N SER A 203 -27.67 -14.93 -0.54
CA SER A 203 -27.91 -16.20 -1.25
C SER A 203 -26.83 -17.25 -0.97
N ASN A 204 -25.62 -16.81 -0.64
CA ASN A 204 -24.49 -17.65 -0.25
C ASN A 204 -24.55 -18.15 1.22
N LEU A 205 -25.52 -17.67 2.04
CA LEU A 205 -25.69 -18.17 3.41
C LEU A 205 -26.24 -19.59 3.43
N GLU A 206 -25.50 -20.47 4.10
CA GLU A 206 -25.88 -21.86 4.33
C GLU A 206 -26.64 -22.02 5.65
N ARG A 207 -27.60 -22.94 5.65
CA ARG A 207 -28.35 -23.34 6.83
C ARG A 207 -27.61 -24.45 7.58
N LEU A 208 -27.49 -24.30 8.90
CA LEU A 208 -26.75 -25.26 9.75
C LEU A 208 -27.59 -26.50 10.12
N ASP A 209 -28.89 -26.48 9.87
CA ASP A 209 -29.79 -27.63 10.05
C ASP A 209 -29.70 -28.67 8.92
N ASP A 210 -28.97 -28.37 7.84
CA ASP A 210 -28.62 -29.36 6.82
C ASP A 210 -27.40 -30.18 7.27
N SER A 211 -27.61 -31.48 7.48
CA SER A 211 -26.68 -32.45 8.09
C SER A 211 -25.37 -32.73 7.32
N SER A 212 -24.99 -31.86 6.38
CA SER A 212 -23.80 -31.97 5.54
C SER A 212 -22.80 -30.83 5.72
N VAL A 213 -23.05 -29.85 6.59
CA VAL A 213 -22.13 -28.73 6.80
C VAL A 213 -20.94 -29.19 7.64
N GLN A 214 -19.90 -29.71 6.98
CA GLN A 214 -18.55 -29.65 7.55
C GLN A 214 -18.18 -28.17 7.62
N VAL A 215 -18.07 -27.63 8.83
CA VAL A 215 -17.41 -26.35 9.06
C VAL A 215 -15.96 -26.57 8.63
N SER A 216 -15.65 -26.26 7.36
CA SER A 216 -14.30 -26.37 6.85
C SER A 216 -13.46 -25.38 7.63
N THR A 217 -12.62 -25.90 8.52
CA THR A 217 -11.57 -25.17 9.24
C THR A 217 -10.38 -24.86 8.32
N GLU A 218 -10.60 -24.77 7.01
CA GLU A 218 -9.56 -24.47 6.04
C GLU A 218 -9.20 -22.99 6.15
N ALA A 219 -8.10 -22.78 6.88
CA ALA A 219 -7.32 -21.55 7.03
C ALA A 219 -8.15 -20.31 7.39
N SER A 220 -8.17 -19.97 8.68
CA SER A 220 -8.50 -18.60 9.09
C SER A 220 -7.44 -17.67 8.48
N PRO A 221 -7.80 -16.72 7.60
CA PRO A 221 -6.88 -15.67 7.22
C PRO A 221 -6.41 -14.95 8.49
N GLU A 222 -5.12 -14.66 8.60
CA GLU A 222 -4.55 -13.86 9.71
C GLU A 222 -5.35 -12.54 9.90
N GLN A 223 -5.85 -11.99 8.78
CA GLN A 223 -6.71 -10.80 8.73
C GLN A 223 -8.00 -10.93 9.56
N ILE A 224 -8.59 -12.12 9.66
CA ILE A 224 -9.80 -12.34 10.46
C ILE A 224 -9.46 -12.35 11.93
N ALA A 225 -8.32 -12.93 12.33
CA ALA A 225 -7.91 -12.96 13.73
C ALA A 225 -7.72 -11.53 14.27
N ASP A 226 -7.02 -10.68 13.52
CA ASP A 226 -6.85 -9.27 13.89
C ASP A 226 -8.18 -8.52 13.92
N TYR A 227 -9.06 -8.73 12.94
CA TYR A 227 -10.36 -8.07 12.89
C TYR A 227 -11.25 -8.47 14.08
N VAL A 228 -11.30 -9.77 14.37
CA VAL A 228 -12.01 -10.35 15.50
C VAL A 228 -11.46 -9.82 16.83
N ASP A 229 -10.13 -9.81 17.00
CA ASP A 229 -9.47 -9.30 18.21
C ASP A 229 -9.76 -7.80 18.45
N ASN A 230 -9.92 -7.01 17.39
CA ASN A 230 -10.23 -5.59 17.49
C ASN A 230 -11.71 -5.32 17.77
N PHE A 231 -12.61 -6.03 17.08
CA PHE A 231 -14.05 -6.01 17.38
C PHE A 231 -14.32 -6.31 18.87
N PHE A 232 -13.58 -7.28 19.43
CA PHE A 232 -13.76 -7.64 20.83
C PHE A 232 -12.98 -6.77 21.83
N ARG A 233 -11.95 -6.05 21.41
CA ARG A 233 -11.26 -5.05 22.24
C ARG A 233 -12.21 -3.92 22.64
N ASP A 234 -13.09 -3.52 21.73
CA ASP A 234 -14.08 -2.46 21.97
C ASP A 234 -15.29 -2.91 22.79
N THR A 235 -15.57 -4.21 22.82
CA THR A 235 -16.74 -4.80 23.51
C THR A 235 -16.41 -5.47 24.85
N GLN A 236 -15.16 -5.43 25.33
CA GLN A 236 -14.68 -6.00 26.62
C GLN A 236 -15.00 -7.50 26.84
N LEU A 237 -15.38 -8.25 25.81
CA LEU A 237 -16.04 -9.56 25.98
C LEU A 237 -15.18 -10.79 25.63
N PHE A 238 -13.94 -10.65 25.16
CA PHE A 238 -13.12 -11.83 24.83
C PHE A 238 -12.27 -12.34 25.99
N LEU A 239 -12.61 -13.53 26.48
CA LEU A 239 -11.66 -14.41 27.15
C LEU A 239 -10.82 -15.09 26.05
N LYS A 240 -9.56 -14.67 25.93
CA LYS A 240 -8.54 -15.33 25.09
C LYS A 240 -8.55 -16.85 25.40
N GLY A 241 -9.10 -17.68 24.50
CA GLY A 241 -9.03 -19.13 24.64
C GLY A 241 -10.23 -19.95 24.17
N ASP A 242 -11.41 -19.37 23.91
CA ASP A 242 -12.55 -20.11 23.37
C ASP A 242 -12.65 -19.96 21.84
N ASN A 243 -12.43 -21.05 21.11
CA ASN A 243 -12.49 -21.11 19.65
C ASN A 243 -13.92 -21.11 19.06
N ASN A 244 -14.96 -20.97 19.89
CA ASN A 244 -16.36 -21.08 19.47
C ASN A 244 -17.08 -19.74 19.61
N ILE A 245 -16.96 -18.89 18.58
CA ILE A 245 -17.77 -17.67 18.44
C ILE A 245 -19.16 -18.09 17.93
N SER A 246 -20.23 -17.60 18.56
CA SER A 246 -21.61 -17.90 18.14
C SER A 246 -21.93 -17.28 16.77
N GLN A 247 -22.89 -17.83 16.04
CA GLN A 247 -23.23 -17.30 14.71
C GLN A 247 -23.90 -15.92 14.79
N SER A 248 -24.62 -15.64 15.88
CA SER A 248 -25.09 -14.29 16.20
C SER A 248 -23.95 -13.28 16.29
N ILE A 249 -22.83 -13.63 16.92
CA ILE A 249 -21.66 -12.75 16.99
C ILE A 249 -20.96 -12.66 15.63
N TRP A 250 -20.84 -13.76 14.88
CA TRP A 250 -20.34 -13.70 13.50
C TRP A 250 -21.18 -12.80 12.59
N LYS A 251 -22.50 -12.79 12.75
CA LYS A 251 -23.39 -11.84 12.06
C LYS A 251 -23.06 -10.40 12.44
N GLU A 252 -22.85 -10.11 13.72
CA GLU A 252 -22.46 -8.76 14.16
C GLU A 252 -21.11 -8.33 13.57
N ILE A 253 -20.11 -9.23 13.58
CA ILE A 253 -18.81 -9.03 12.95
C ILE A 253 -18.97 -8.72 11.46
N PHE A 254 -19.77 -9.53 10.75
CA PHE A 254 -20.06 -9.37 9.33
C PHE A 254 -20.66 -8.00 9.00
N LEU A 255 -21.64 -7.55 9.79
CA LEU A 255 -22.32 -6.26 9.59
C LEU A 255 -21.41 -5.06 9.86
N GLN A 256 -20.32 -5.26 10.59
CA GLN A 256 -19.35 -4.20 10.87
C GLN A 256 -18.20 -4.15 9.85
N ILE A 257 -18.10 -5.12 8.93
CA ILE A 257 -17.02 -5.15 7.93
C ILE A 257 -17.00 -3.83 7.16
N PRO A 258 -15.90 -3.05 7.22
CA PRO A 258 -15.89 -1.66 6.74
C PRO A 258 -16.22 -1.49 5.25
N PHE A 259 -15.87 -2.46 4.40
CA PHE A 259 -16.18 -2.43 2.97
C PHE A 259 -17.58 -2.98 2.61
N LEU A 260 -18.37 -3.44 3.59
CA LEU A 260 -19.77 -3.85 3.45
C LEU A 260 -20.76 -2.75 3.89
N LEU A 261 -20.42 -1.52 3.55
CA LEU A 261 -21.06 -0.30 4.02
C LEU A 261 -22.51 -0.03 3.54
N ASP A 262 -22.96 -0.65 2.45
CA ASP A 262 -24.25 -0.39 1.79
C ASP A 262 -25.17 -1.62 1.81
N LEU A 263 -24.95 -2.53 2.77
CA LEU A 263 -25.82 -3.68 2.93
C LEU A 263 -27.23 -3.25 3.34
N ASN A 264 -28.23 -3.83 2.67
CA ASN A 264 -29.62 -3.73 3.08
C ASN A 264 -29.88 -4.66 4.28
N VAL A 265 -29.71 -4.11 5.49
CA VAL A 265 -29.89 -4.84 6.76
C VAL A 265 -31.32 -5.35 6.94
N GLU A 266 -32.32 -4.62 6.44
CA GLU A 266 -33.71 -5.05 6.48
C GLU A 266 -33.92 -6.31 5.63
N ALA A 267 -33.42 -6.31 4.39
CA ALA A 267 -33.49 -7.48 3.51
C ALA A 267 -32.75 -8.71 4.09
N MET A 268 -31.60 -8.49 4.75
CA MET A 268 -30.90 -9.55 5.48
C MET A 268 -31.78 -10.13 6.60
N ASN A 269 -32.32 -9.27 7.46
CA ASN A 269 -33.14 -9.71 8.60
C ASN A 269 -34.45 -10.38 8.16
N ILE A 270 -35.04 -9.99 7.03
CA ILE A 270 -36.21 -10.68 6.46
C ILE A 270 -35.91 -12.14 6.15
N LYS A 271 -34.73 -12.47 5.60
CA LYS A 271 -34.37 -13.86 5.29
C LYS A 271 -33.86 -14.61 6.53
N THR A 272 -33.03 -13.96 7.34
CA THR A 272 -32.26 -14.65 8.39
C THR A 272 -32.91 -14.59 9.76
N GLY A 273 -33.98 -13.81 9.93
CA GLY A 273 -34.53 -13.43 11.22
C GLY A 273 -33.74 -12.28 11.87
N SER A 274 -34.42 -11.53 12.76
CA SER A 274 -33.85 -10.42 13.52
C SER A 274 -33.20 -10.86 14.83
N ASP A 275 -33.63 -12.01 15.37
CA ASP A 275 -33.28 -12.40 16.73
C ASP A 275 -32.04 -13.29 16.76
N ALA A 276 -31.33 -13.30 17.89
CA ALA A 276 -30.12 -14.11 18.05
C ALA A 276 -30.38 -15.60 17.76
N GLY A 277 -31.52 -16.15 18.23
CA GLY A 277 -31.90 -17.55 18.00
C GLY A 277 -32.17 -17.90 16.52
N ASP A 278 -32.56 -16.95 15.68
CA ASP A 278 -32.68 -17.17 14.24
C ASP A 278 -31.33 -17.08 13.54
N SER A 279 -30.45 -16.20 14.02
CA SER A 279 -29.08 -16.04 13.50
C SER A 279 -28.24 -17.31 13.70
N GLU A 280 -28.47 -18.06 14.78
CA GLU A 280 -27.83 -19.37 15.04
C GLU A 280 -28.17 -20.46 14.01
N LYS A 281 -29.17 -20.26 13.15
CA LYS A 281 -29.54 -21.24 12.11
C LYS A 281 -28.71 -21.10 10.84
N TRP A 282 -27.90 -20.04 10.71
CA TRP A 282 -27.17 -19.69 9.51
C TRP A 282 -25.66 -19.69 9.77
N ASN A 283 -24.88 -20.14 8.78
CA ASN A 283 -23.42 -20.20 8.84
C ASN A 283 -22.78 -18.84 8.49
N TRP A 284 -22.96 -17.86 9.38
CA TRP A 284 -22.36 -16.54 9.32
C TRP A 284 -20.83 -16.57 9.37
N GLU A 285 -20.26 -17.54 10.09
CA GLU A 285 -18.81 -17.73 10.12
C GLU A 285 -18.25 -17.97 8.71
N LYS A 286 -18.78 -18.96 7.99
CA LYS A 286 -18.34 -19.29 6.63
C LYS A 286 -18.43 -18.09 5.71
N LEU A 287 -19.59 -17.41 5.69
CA LEU A 287 -19.77 -16.24 4.83
C LEU A 287 -18.78 -15.13 5.17
N THR A 288 -18.58 -14.85 6.45
CA THR A 288 -17.62 -13.85 6.91
C THR A 288 -16.20 -14.20 6.46
N ARG A 289 -15.81 -15.47 6.59
CA ARG A 289 -14.50 -15.95 6.14
C ARG A 289 -14.30 -15.82 4.63
N GLN A 290 -15.30 -16.20 3.85
CA GLN A 290 -15.28 -16.05 2.39
C GLN A 290 -15.17 -14.58 1.98
N VAL A 291 -15.98 -13.70 2.58
CA VAL A 291 -15.95 -12.25 2.32
C VAL A 291 -14.59 -11.63 2.66
N MET A 292 -13.99 -12.03 3.78
CA MET A 292 -12.71 -11.50 4.24
C MET A 292 -11.50 -12.13 3.54
N SER A 293 -11.73 -13.09 2.64
CA SER A 293 -10.65 -13.74 1.89
C SER A 293 -9.92 -12.74 0.98
N SER A 294 -8.62 -12.95 0.82
CA SER A 294 -7.73 -12.14 0.00
C SER A 294 -6.86 -13.02 -0.90
N PRO A 295 -6.34 -12.49 -2.02
CA PRO A 295 -5.37 -13.19 -2.84
C PRO A 295 -4.13 -13.49 -1.99
N HIS A 296 -3.74 -14.77 -1.93
CA HIS A 296 -2.52 -15.18 -1.27
C HIS A 296 -1.36 -15.04 -2.26
N ALA A 297 -0.20 -14.60 -1.78
CA ALA A 297 1.01 -14.62 -2.59
C ALA A 297 1.30 -16.08 -3.01
N PRO A 298 1.57 -16.36 -4.29
CA PRO A 298 1.94 -17.70 -4.71
C PRO A 298 3.22 -18.13 -3.97
N PRO A 299 3.37 -19.41 -3.64
CA PRO A 299 4.55 -19.88 -2.94
C PRO A 299 5.82 -19.63 -3.78
N PRO A 300 6.99 -19.46 -3.14
CA PRO A 300 8.23 -19.03 -3.81
C PRO A 300 8.74 -19.97 -4.91
N ASP A 301 8.24 -21.21 -4.93
CA ASP A 301 8.61 -22.29 -5.84
C ASP A 301 7.66 -22.45 -7.05
N ALA A 302 6.65 -21.56 -7.18
CA ALA A 302 5.80 -21.48 -8.36
C ALA A 302 6.61 -20.94 -9.55
N ALA A 303 7.30 -21.86 -10.24
CA ALA A 303 7.99 -21.56 -11.47
C ALA A 303 7.01 -20.98 -12.49
N SER A 304 7.36 -19.79 -13.00
CA SER A 304 6.70 -19.02 -14.05
C SER A 304 5.27 -18.56 -13.74
N TYR A 305 5.10 -17.23 -13.79
CA TYR A 305 3.90 -16.49 -14.19
C TYR A 305 2.57 -17.14 -13.83
N ARG A 306 1.78 -16.44 -12.97
CA ARG A 306 0.35 -16.71 -12.88
C ARG A 306 -0.19 -16.83 -14.31
N ASP A 307 -0.55 -18.04 -14.70
CA ASP A 307 -1.52 -18.28 -15.76
C ASP A 307 -2.68 -17.31 -15.50
N GLU A 308 -3.27 -16.83 -16.59
CA GLU A 308 -4.23 -15.73 -16.79
C GLU A 308 -5.44 -15.62 -15.81
N GLY A 309 -5.50 -16.41 -14.74
CA GLY A 309 -6.51 -16.36 -13.69
C GLY A 309 -6.39 -15.13 -12.80
N VAL A 310 -7.20 -14.13 -13.08
CA VAL A 310 -7.51 -13.04 -12.15
C VAL A 310 -8.20 -13.63 -10.92
N TRP A 311 -7.71 -13.35 -9.72
CA TRP A 311 -8.39 -13.77 -8.49
C TRP A 311 -9.80 -13.16 -8.42
N SER A 312 -10.78 -13.96 -8.03
CA SER A 312 -12.14 -13.48 -7.75
C SER A 312 -12.77 -14.24 -6.59
N TYR A 313 -13.87 -13.72 -6.06
CA TYR A 313 -14.62 -14.39 -5.00
C TYR A 313 -15.19 -15.76 -5.40
N ASN A 314 -15.22 -16.09 -6.70
CA ASN A 314 -15.54 -17.45 -7.17
C ASN A 314 -14.51 -18.48 -6.66
N ASP A 315 -13.25 -18.09 -6.48
CA ASP A 315 -12.16 -18.99 -6.05
C ASP A 315 -12.36 -19.47 -4.60
N VAL A 316 -13.16 -18.73 -3.82
CA VAL A 316 -13.56 -19.09 -2.45
C VAL A 316 -15.02 -19.51 -2.35
N GLY A 317 -15.67 -19.78 -3.50
CA GLY A 317 -17.05 -20.27 -3.58
C GLY A 317 -18.11 -19.23 -3.21
N LEU A 318 -17.86 -17.95 -3.48
CA LEU A 318 -18.79 -16.85 -3.22
C LEU A 318 -19.29 -16.23 -4.53
N ASP A 319 -20.58 -16.37 -4.83
CA ASP A 319 -21.24 -15.77 -6.01
C ASP A 319 -21.69 -14.34 -5.69
N VAL A 320 -20.93 -13.36 -6.18
CA VAL A 320 -21.12 -11.92 -5.94
C VAL A 320 -20.77 -11.11 -7.19
N PRO A 321 -21.37 -9.91 -7.38
CA PRO A 321 -21.04 -9.04 -8.51
C PRO A 321 -19.57 -8.61 -8.51
N GLY A 322 -18.98 -8.41 -9.69
CA GLY A 322 -17.56 -8.10 -9.83
C GLY A 322 -17.14 -6.78 -9.16
N GLY A 323 -18.03 -5.79 -9.11
CA GLY A 323 -17.83 -4.54 -8.38
C GLY A 323 -17.51 -4.74 -6.90
N PHE A 324 -17.90 -5.89 -6.31
CA PHE A 324 -17.53 -6.25 -4.94
C PHE A 324 -16.05 -6.59 -4.80
N THR A 325 -15.52 -7.38 -5.74
CA THR A 325 -14.08 -7.62 -5.86
C THR A 325 -13.32 -6.31 -6.05
N ASN A 326 -13.84 -5.40 -6.89
CA ASN A 326 -13.24 -4.08 -7.10
C ASN A 326 -13.22 -3.22 -5.83
N ARG A 327 -14.33 -3.21 -5.08
CA ARG A 327 -14.41 -2.52 -3.79
C ARG A 327 -13.40 -3.07 -2.79
N ARG A 328 -13.33 -4.40 -2.64
CA ARG A 328 -12.38 -5.03 -1.73
C ARG A 328 -10.93 -4.72 -2.12
N ARG A 329 -10.60 -4.72 -3.41
CA ARG A 329 -9.27 -4.31 -3.93
C ARG A 329 -8.87 -2.94 -3.45
N ILE A 330 -9.71 -1.94 -3.70
CA ILE A 330 -9.42 -0.54 -3.32
C ILE A 330 -9.31 -0.43 -1.79
N TRP A 331 -10.20 -1.12 -1.06
CA TRP A 331 -10.17 -1.13 0.40
C TRP A 331 -8.89 -1.76 0.96
N GLN A 332 -8.43 -2.88 0.41
CA GLN A 332 -7.18 -3.51 0.83
C GLN A 332 -6.00 -2.57 0.64
N ILE A 333 -5.93 -1.89 -0.52
CA ILE A 333 -4.88 -0.91 -0.76
C ILE A 333 -4.91 0.11 0.37
N LEU A 334 -6.06 0.73 0.66
CA LEU A 334 -6.22 1.72 1.74
C LEU A 334 -5.85 1.19 3.13
N GLU A 335 -6.11 -0.09 3.45
CA GLU A 335 -5.71 -0.74 4.71
C GLU A 335 -4.20 -0.97 4.80
N ASP A 336 -3.62 -1.47 3.71
CA ASP A 336 -2.21 -1.86 3.63
C ASP A 336 -1.29 -0.64 3.44
N MET A 337 -1.80 0.48 2.92
CA MET A 337 -1.06 1.73 2.76
C MET A 337 -0.63 2.32 4.11
N SER A 338 0.67 2.58 4.27
CA SER A 338 1.23 3.35 5.38
C SER A 338 2.02 4.57 4.91
N PRO A 339 1.93 5.70 5.63
CA PRO A 339 2.83 6.84 5.47
C PRO A 339 4.32 6.47 5.49
N ASN A 340 4.67 5.41 6.24
CA ASN A 340 6.04 4.98 6.48
C ASN A 340 6.52 3.86 5.53
N ASP A 341 5.65 3.28 4.70
CA ASP A 341 6.04 2.16 3.83
C ASP A 341 7.15 2.56 2.84
N VAL A 342 7.14 3.82 2.43
CA VAL A 342 8.11 4.37 1.46
C VAL A 342 9.53 4.50 2.06
N GLN A 343 9.66 4.50 3.39
CA GLN A 343 10.96 4.56 4.06
C GLN A 343 11.72 3.23 4.04
N ALA A 344 11.01 2.11 3.96
CA ALA A 344 11.66 0.80 3.92
C ALA A 344 11.80 0.23 2.49
N GLY A 345 11.42 1.04 1.50
CA GLY A 345 12.18 1.17 0.25
C GLY A 345 13.55 1.81 0.48
N THR A 346 14.29 1.38 1.51
CA THR A 346 15.74 1.32 1.36
C THR A 346 15.97 0.43 0.15
N VAL A 347 16.20 1.06 -1.01
CA VAL A 347 17.03 0.48 -2.05
C VAL A 347 18.13 -0.26 -1.30
N ALA A 348 18.35 -1.53 -1.62
CA ALA A 348 19.47 -2.31 -1.09
C ALA A 348 20.86 -1.73 -1.45
N GLY A 349 20.95 -0.42 -1.71
CA GLY A 349 22.10 0.34 -2.13
C GLY A 349 22.76 1.19 -1.05
N ASP A 350 22.20 1.37 0.15
CA ASP A 350 22.84 2.20 1.19
C ASP A 350 22.81 1.65 2.63
N THR A 351 22.37 0.42 2.83
CA THR A 351 22.62 -0.29 4.10
C THR A 351 24.08 -0.75 4.13
N TYR A 352 24.99 0.17 4.50
CA TYR A 352 26.36 -0.20 4.85
C TYR A 352 26.30 -1.26 5.95
N THR A 353 26.64 -2.51 5.65
CA THR A 353 26.64 -3.60 6.62
C THR A 353 27.99 -3.66 7.34
N LYS A 354 29.07 -3.29 6.66
CA LYS A 354 30.43 -3.31 7.21
C LYS A 354 31.32 -2.22 6.62
N TRP A 355 32.33 -1.87 7.40
CA TRP A 355 33.43 -1.01 6.99
C TRP A 355 34.71 -1.84 6.88
N VAL A 356 35.44 -1.67 5.78
CA VAL A 356 36.75 -2.31 5.57
C VAL A 356 37.83 -1.26 5.73
N MET A 357 38.74 -1.48 6.67
CA MET A 357 39.83 -0.57 6.98
C MET A 357 41.04 -0.90 6.11
N TYR A 358 41.59 0.12 5.46
CA TYR A 358 42.85 0.04 4.74
C TYR A 358 43.85 1.00 5.38
N ALA A 359 45.04 0.51 5.73
CA ALA A 359 46.07 1.33 6.34
C ALA A 359 47.46 0.98 5.79
N GLY A 360 48.40 1.92 5.93
CA GLY A 360 49.76 1.79 5.47
C GLY A 360 50.68 2.92 5.94
N ALA A 361 51.97 2.74 5.71
CA ALA A 361 53.01 3.74 6.03
C ALA A 361 53.12 4.86 4.97
N SER A 362 52.52 4.68 3.79
CA SER A 362 52.45 5.71 2.74
C SER A 362 51.04 5.81 2.17
N LYS A 363 50.73 6.97 1.58
CA LYS A 363 49.42 7.24 0.98
C LYS A 363 49.13 6.34 -0.22
N GLU A 364 50.18 5.89 -0.89
CA GLU A 364 50.15 5.07 -2.10
C GLU A 364 50.16 3.56 -1.81
N SER A 365 50.49 3.14 -0.58
CA SER A 365 50.66 1.73 -0.19
C SER A 365 49.70 1.31 0.94
N LEU A 366 48.39 1.37 0.68
CA LEU A 366 47.38 0.94 1.65
C LEU A 366 47.00 -0.52 1.43
N SER A 367 47.01 -1.31 2.51
CA SER A 367 46.53 -2.69 2.51
C SER A 367 45.34 -2.84 3.45
N LYS A 368 44.47 -3.82 3.18
CA LYS A 368 43.35 -4.15 4.06
C LYS A 368 43.90 -4.64 5.40
N VAL A 369 43.51 -3.98 6.49
CA VAL A 369 43.97 -4.29 7.86
C VAL A 369 42.86 -4.87 8.73
N GLY A 370 41.59 -4.66 8.40
CA GLY A 370 40.48 -5.28 9.13
C GLY A 370 39.12 -4.93 8.58
N GLU A 371 38.10 -5.60 9.12
CA GLU A 371 36.69 -5.32 8.86
C GLU A 371 35.98 -5.06 10.18
N VAL A 372 34.97 -4.20 10.17
CA VAL A 372 34.12 -3.97 11.34
C VAL A 372 32.66 -3.89 10.90
N ALA A 373 31.80 -4.65 11.58
CA ALA A 373 30.37 -4.59 11.34
C ALA A 373 29.82 -3.23 11.78
N ARG A 374 28.87 -2.67 11.02
CA ARG A 374 28.21 -1.43 11.40
C ARG A 374 27.16 -1.74 12.48
N THR A 375 27.41 -1.29 13.70
CA THR A 375 26.48 -1.46 14.84
C THR A 375 25.73 -0.17 15.23
N GLY A 376 25.82 0.87 14.40
CA GLY A 376 25.19 2.18 14.63
C GLY A 376 25.74 3.29 13.73
N PHE A 377 25.58 4.55 14.13
CA PHE A 377 26.13 5.72 13.42
C PHE A 377 27.66 5.83 13.56
N GLU A 378 28.22 5.38 14.69
CA GLU A 378 29.66 5.39 14.95
C GLU A 378 30.22 3.97 15.08
N THR A 379 31.45 3.76 14.62
CA THR A 379 32.15 2.48 14.80
C THR A 379 33.63 2.74 15.10
N LYS A 380 34.22 1.94 15.97
CA LYS A 380 35.61 2.09 16.41
C LYS A 380 36.45 0.91 15.94
N TYR A 381 37.66 1.19 15.46
CA TYR A 381 38.64 0.19 15.06
C TYR A 381 40.06 0.65 15.42
N SER A 382 40.87 -0.25 15.97
CA SER A 382 42.25 0.02 16.33
C SER A 382 43.19 -0.30 15.16
N LEU A 383 43.86 0.71 14.63
CA LEU A 383 44.80 0.53 13.52
C LEU A 383 46.09 -0.19 13.97
N PRO A 384 46.72 -0.99 13.09
CA PRO A 384 48.03 -1.59 13.38
C PRO A 384 49.10 -0.53 13.66
N SER A 385 50.05 -0.86 14.55
CA SER A 385 51.19 -0.01 14.87
C SER A 385 52.03 0.30 13.63
N GLY A 386 52.35 1.59 13.42
CA GLY A 386 53.10 2.03 12.24
C GLY A 386 52.24 2.45 11.05
N SER A 387 50.91 2.44 11.20
CA SER A 387 49.99 3.04 10.22
C SER A 387 50.08 4.56 10.27
N GLU A 388 50.44 5.19 9.16
CA GLU A 388 50.50 6.67 9.03
C GLU A 388 49.33 7.21 8.22
N TRP A 389 48.69 6.37 7.39
CA TRP A 389 47.58 6.73 6.53
C TRP A 389 46.46 5.69 6.62
N VAL A 390 45.21 6.15 6.53
CA VAL A 390 44.01 5.29 6.58
C VAL A 390 42.99 5.68 5.52
N LYS A 391 42.28 4.65 5.02
CA LYS A 391 41.12 4.75 4.14
C LYS A 391 40.07 3.74 4.57
N VAL A 392 38.81 4.13 4.52
CA VAL A 392 37.68 3.27 4.89
C VAL A 392 36.87 2.94 3.64
N GLY A 393 36.68 1.66 3.35
CA GLY A 393 35.75 1.18 2.33
C GLY A 393 34.39 0.87 2.96
N ALA A 394 33.31 1.32 2.31
CA ALA A 394 31.95 1.03 2.69
C ALA A 394 31.42 -0.15 1.86
N PHE A 395 30.77 -1.12 2.52
CA PHE A 395 30.28 -2.34 1.88
C PHE A 395 28.84 -2.64 2.31
N ALA A 396 28.06 -3.23 1.39
CA ALA A 396 26.77 -3.86 1.67
C ALA A 396 26.90 -5.36 1.38
N GLY A 397 26.81 -6.20 2.41
CA GLY A 397 27.20 -7.61 2.31
C GLY A 397 28.67 -7.75 1.90
N ASP A 398 28.91 -8.31 0.72
CA ASP A 398 30.25 -8.43 0.10
C ASP A 398 30.50 -7.43 -1.04
N ASP A 399 29.49 -6.62 -1.40
CA ASP A 399 29.60 -5.64 -2.46
C ASP A 399 30.29 -4.35 -1.98
N HIS A 400 31.32 -3.93 -2.71
CA HIS A 400 32.02 -2.67 -2.46
C HIS A 400 31.21 -1.50 -3.01
N LEU A 401 30.85 -0.55 -2.15
CA LEU A 401 30.05 0.61 -2.56
C LEU A 401 30.92 1.83 -2.84
N ARG A 402 31.73 2.24 -1.85
CA ARG A 402 32.55 3.46 -1.96
C ARG A 402 33.75 3.45 -1.03
N ASN A 403 34.71 4.33 -1.29
CA ASN A 403 35.85 4.58 -0.42
C ASN A 403 35.79 5.99 0.16
N SER A 404 36.24 6.15 1.40
CA SER A 404 36.56 7.46 1.96
C SER A 404 37.78 8.07 1.26
N SER A 405 38.01 9.35 1.52
CA SER A 405 39.32 9.96 1.26
C SER A 405 40.40 9.26 2.09
N VAL A 406 41.64 9.25 1.57
CA VAL A 406 42.81 8.80 2.33
C VAL A 406 43.25 9.94 3.27
N VAL A 407 43.29 9.68 4.56
CA VAL A 407 43.59 10.67 5.59
C VAL A 407 44.81 10.23 6.43
N PRO A 408 45.63 11.17 6.92
CA PRO A 408 46.72 10.84 7.82
C PRO A 408 46.18 10.44 9.20
N VAL A 409 46.81 9.46 9.84
CA VAL A 409 46.47 9.03 11.20
C VAL A 409 47.03 10.05 12.19
N THR A 410 46.18 10.91 12.74
CA THR A 410 46.52 11.77 13.88
C THR A 410 46.70 10.93 15.13
N LYS A 411 47.88 11.03 15.76
CA LYS A 411 48.23 10.34 17.00
C LYS A 411 47.60 10.99 18.22
#